data_AF-A0A1L9RSD5-F1
#
_entry.id   AF-A0A1L9RSD5-F1
#
_cell.length_a   1.000
_cell.length_b   1.000
_cell.length_c   1.000
_cell.angle_alpha   90.00
_cell.angle_beta   90.00
_cell.angle_gamma   90.00
#
_symmetry.space_group_name_H-M   'P 1'
#
loop_
_entity.id
_entity.type
_entity.pdbx_description
1 polymer ?
#
loop_
_entity_poly.entity_id
_entity_poly.type
_entity_poly.pdbx_seq_one_letter_code
_entity_poly.pdbx_strand_id
1 'polypeptide(L)'
;MFECTQCGKSYQKRTHLSRHQETHAYLSFNCQFCQKAFSKSEVARRHSQSCARKHNQPLPAASKPGRKRQSCDGCFLAKAACDRKQPCSRCQSMRRGCTFASQGESVTVLASTTTTRSSSLYFPGNEEPFAFLRYFTDPSVQMDRLAIGKTAEFSVQRNLEMLYSHLEHALMPVNFPAVPFMGEGLSGGLFDEAESFSPNLLKQLNEVLNELVQVSKSMASKEKPLDMLDLTSLFTAPSLFIFISVFFHSLHWHLPVVHFPTFDPGNISNILLLAICLTGASYTTLPHGTRIPPSLLDVAEELIFRELASLSTISLKDPTQSLPIVQVIQSALIIEMLQFGQDRKDTRRRIRIFRHPCLVSVMRSFGFFQLRRRMAVRVCDDHTWREMVAEEVCIRLACWVFLADGFLTVCFKNHPSLSSFEMNCDFSWPTALWEADSAASFNNIVAADTALSPSHSFPDALGQLLSNSISDSIQLSVEHLLMLIYAINILAFQARAGLLAYLPLKSISNAAQNWKKIWDGTASSLGTERSLLLGYPQHAEELWRLVSATLDMATRDEGRICYLDGGATDDLDDLHGFIQYCASR
;
A
#
# COMPACT_ATOMS: atom_id res chain seq x y z
N MET A 1 41.58 -14.26 -25.69
CA MET A 1 40.17 -14.38 -25.26
C MET A 1 39.89 -15.86 -25.05
N PHE A 2 39.22 -16.25 -23.97
CA PHE A 2 38.93 -17.64 -23.62
C PHE A 2 37.43 -17.89 -23.71
N GLU A 3 37.04 -18.82 -24.57
CA GLU A 3 35.63 -19.06 -24.91
C GLU A 3 35.05 -20.26 -24.16
N CYS A 4 33.81 -20.12 -23.70
CA CYS A 4 33.08 -21.20 -23.07
C CYS A 4 32.49 -22.13 -24.13
N THR A 5 32.93 -23.39 -24.12
CA THR A 5 32.48 -24.41 -25.08
C THR A 5 31.00 -24.81 -24.95
N GLN A 6 30.31 -24.43 -23.86
CA GLN A 6 28.88 -24.74 -23.64
C GLN A 6 27.94 -23.63 -24.10
N CYS A 7 28.36 -22.36 -24.10
CA CYS A 7 27.48 -21.22 -24.42
C CYS A 7 28.09 -20.19 -25.39
N GLY A 8 29.33 -20.40 -25.85
CA GLY A 8 30.03 -19.52 -26.80
C GLY A 8 30.44 -18.16 -26.25
N LYS A 9 30.27 -17.91 -24.93
CA LYS A 9 30.66 -16.64 -24.33
C LYS A 9 32.17 -16.57 -24.14
N SER A 10 32.74 -15.45 -24.55
CA SER A 10 34.18 -15.21 -24.55
C SER A 10 34.60 -14.26 -23.43
N TYR A 11 35.59 -14.67 -22.65
CA TYR A 11 36.07 -13.96 -21.47
C TYR A 11 37.53 -13.54 -21.66
N GLN A 12 37.91 -12.37 -21.15
CA GLN A 12 39.28 -11.88 -21.29
C GLN A 12 40.28 -12.68 -20.44
N LYS A 13 39.86 -13.24 -19.30
CA LYS A 13 40.71 -13.98 -18.35
C LYS A 13 40.18 -15.40 -18.11
N ARG A 14 41.08 -16.38 -17.99
CA ARG A 14 40.75 -17.80 -17.76
C ARG A 14 40.06 -18.05 -16.41
N THR A 15 40.34 -17.23 -15.40
CA THR A 15 39.67 -17.28 -14.08
C THR A 15 38.18 -16.93 -14.17
N HIS A 16 37.82 -15.96 -15.03
CA HIS A 16 36.43 -15.58 -15.27
C HIS A 16 35.68 -16.65 -16.07
N LEU A 17 36.37 -17.28 -17.02
CA LEU A 17 35.82 -18.44 -17.74
C LEU A 17 35.58 -19.61 -16.76
N SER A 18 36.49 -19.89 -15.84
CA SER A 18 36.33 -20.97 -14.84
C SER A 18 35.13 -20.74 -13.92
N ARG A 19 34.99 -19.53 -13.35
CA ARG A 19 33.82 -19.16 -12.52
C ARG A 19 32.51 -19.18 -13.32
N HIS A 20 32.56 -18.78 -14.59
CA HIS A 20 31.39 -18.91 -15.46
C HIS A 20 31.06 -20.38 -15.74
N GLN A 21 32.05 -21.25 -15.93
CA GLN A 21 31.82 -22.68 -16.13
C GLN A 21 31.17 -23.35 -14.91
N GLU A 22 31.45 -22.86 -13.70
CA GLU A 22 30.77 -23.29 -12.46
C GLU A 22 29.28 -22.92 -12.45
N THR A 23 28.87 -21.82 -13.10
CA THR A 23 27.43 -21.47 -13.20
C THR A 23 26.62 -22.49 -13.99
N HIS A 24 27.25 -23.25 -14.90
CA HIS A 24 26.58 -24.36 -15.59
C HIS A 24 26.36 -25.57 -14.68
N ALA A 25 27.12 -25.72 -13.59
CA ALA A 25 26.89 -26.79 -12.62
C ALA A 25 25.60 -26.58 -11.80
N TYR A 26 25.14 -25.33 -11.65
CA TYR A 26 23.92 -24.96 -10.91
C TYR A 26 22.67 -24.78 -11.78
N LEU A 27 22.81 -24.87 -13.11
CA LEU A 27 21.72 -24.72 -14.08
C LEU A 27 21.54 -26.03 -14.85
N SER A 28 20.63 -26.88 -14.39
CA SER A 28 20.51 -28.27 -14.87
C SER A 28 19.61 -28.47 -16.09
N PHE A 29 18.89 -27.43 -16.55
CA PHE A 29 17.86 -27.57 -17.58
C PHE A 29 18.15 -26.67 -18.79
N ASN A 30 18.61 -27.27 -19.88
CA ASN A 30 19.02 -26.53 -21.08
C ASN A 30 17.92 -26.51 -22.14
N CYS A 31 17.77 -25.36 -22.79
CA CYS A 31 16.91 -25.24 -23.98
C CYS A 31 17.62 -25.84 -25.19
N GLN A 32 17.02 -26.86 -25.81
CA GLN A 32 17.59 -27.53 -26.98
C GLN A 32 17.78 -26.65 -28.23
N PHE A 33 17.13 -25.48 -28.29
CA PHE A 33 17.17 -24.59 -29.46
C PHE A 33 18.24 -23.50 -29.36
N CYS A 34 18.52 -22.99 -28.16
CA CYS A 34 19.47 -21.88 -27.94
C CYS A 34 20.55 -22.19 -26.89
N GLN A 35 20.54 -23.42 -26.35
CA GLN A 35 21.46 -23.93 -25.31
C GLN A 35 21.54 -23.07 -24.04
N LYS A 36 20.58 -22.18 -23.80
CA LYS A 36 20.46 -21.46 -22.53
C LYS A 36 20.09 -22.43 -21.41
N ALA A 37 20.82 -22.36 -20.30
CA ALA A 37 20.61 -23.15 -19.09
C ALA A 37 19.70 -22.40 -18.10
N PHE A 38 18.78 -23.12 -17.45
CA PHE A 38 17.80 -22.58 -16.51
C PHE A 38 17.86 -23.31 -15.17
N SER A 39 17.55 -22.60 -14.09
CA SER A 39 17.55 -23.13 -12.71
C SER A 39 16.33 -24.01 -12.41
N LYS A 40 15.22 -23.83 -13.14
CA LYS A 40 13.96 -24.58 -12.96
C LYS A 40 13.46 -25.12 -14.31
N SER A 41 13.08 -26.40 -14.35
CA SER A 41 12.64 -27.08 -15.59
C SER A 41 11.41 -26.42 -16.24
N GLU A 42 10.53 -25.84 -15.43
CA GLU A 42 9.30 -25.18 -15.90
C GLU A 42 9.57 -23.85 -16.64
N VAL A 43 10.62 -23.13 -16.23
CA VAL A 43 11.09 -21.92 -16.91
C VAL A 43 11.76 -22.30 -18.23
N ALA A 44 12.58 -23.37 -18.25
CA ALA A 44 13.16 -23.93 -19.47
C ALA A 44 12.07 -24.37 -20.46
N ARG A 45 10.98 -24.95 -19.97
CA ARG A 45 9.83 -25.40 -20.79
C ARG A 45 9.10 -24.24 -21.44
N ARG A 46 8.74 -23.20 -20.68
CA ARG A 46 8.12 -21.98 -21.25
C ARG A 46 9.04 -21.26 -22.23
N HIS A 47 10.33 -21.20 -21.91
CA HIS A 47 11.32 -20.63 -22.81
C HIS A 47 11.46 -21.45 -24.10
N SER A 48 11.58 -22.78 -24.04
CA SER A 48 11.69 -23.63 -25.23
C SER A 48 10.46 -23.57 -26.14
N GLN A 49 9.26 -23.34 -25.59
CA GLN A 49 8.04 -23.13 -26.39
C GLN A 49 8.05 -21.81 -27.17
N SER A 50 8.51 -20.71 -26.55
CA SER A 50 8.67 -19.43 -27.26
C SER A 50 9.88 -19.44 -28.19
N CYS A 51 10.96 -20.11 -27.80
CA CYS A 51 12.19 -20.24 -28.59
C CYS A 51 11.95 -21.08 -29.86
N ALA A 52 11.18 -22.18 -29.78
CA ALA A 52 10.77 -22.97 -30.95
C ALA A 52 9.99 -22.12 -31.97
N ARG A 53 9.06 -21.27 -31.49
CA ARG A 53 8.31 -20.33 -32.35
C ARG A 53 9.22 -19.29 -32.99
N LYS A 54 10.20 -18.78 -32.25
CA LYS A 54 11.14 -17.77 -32.75
C LYS A 54 12.11 -18.31 -33.80
N HIS A 55 12.41 -19.61 -33.76
CA HIS A 55 13.30 -20.28 -34.71
C HIS A 55 12.58 -21.12 -35.77
N ASN A 56 11.26 -20.98 -35.91
CA ASN A 56 10.43 -21.75 -36.88
C ASN A 56 10.67 -23.27 -36.83
N GLN A 57 10.86 -23.84 -35.64
CA GLN A 57 11.05 -25.28 -35.44
C GLN A 57 9.83 -25.94 -34.77
N PRO A 58 9.61 -27.26 -34.96
CA PRO A 58 8.49 -27.96 -34.35
C PRO A 58 8.56 -27.89 -32.82
N LEU A 59 7.40 -27.71 -32.17
CA LEU A 59 7.30 -27.68 -30.71
C LEU A 59 7.86 -28.98 -30.10
N PRO A 60 8.59 -28.91 -28.97
CA PRO A 60 9.02 -30.11 -28.26
C PRO A 60 7.81 -30.95 -27.85
N ALA A 61 7.88 -32.27 -28.04
CA ALA A 61 6.89 -33.18 -27.47
C ALA A 61 6.83 -32.98 -25.95
N ALA A 62 5.62 -32.82 -25.39
CA ALA A 62 5.42 -32.62 -23.97
C ALA A 62 6.13 -33.73 -23.17
N SER A 63 6.98 -33.34 -22.20
CA SER A 63 7.54 -34.30 -21.26
C SER A 63 6.41 -34.94 -20.46
N LYS A 64 6.45 -36.28 -20.35
CA LYS A 64 5.43 -37.07 -19.66
C LYS A 64 5.23 -36.54 -18.21
N PRO A 65 4.00 -36.61 -17.66
CA PRO A 65 3.73 -36.21 -16.28
C PRO A 65 4.65 -36.92 -15.29
N GLY A 66 5.04 -36.20 -14.24
CA GLY A 66 5.84 -36.73 -13.12
C GLY A 66 5.27 -38.02 -12.54
N ARG A 67 6.17 -38.79 -11.90
CA ARG A 67 5.95 -40.16 -11.41
C ARG A 67 4.58 -40.33 -10.74
N LYS A 68 3.73 -41.18 -11.32
CA LYS A 68 2.39 -41.50 -10.82
C LYS A 68 2.46 -42.00 -9.37
N ARG A 69 1.50 -41.56 -8.56
CA ARG A 69 1.33 -41.92 -7.15
C ARG A 69 1.29 -43.44 -6.98
N GLN A 70 2.11 -43.96 -6.06
CA GLN A 70 2.29 -45.41 -5.84
C GLN A 70 1.68 -45.90 -4.52
N SER A 71 1.08 -45.02 -3.70
CA SER A 71 0.44 -45.34 -2.42
C SER A 71 -1.09 -45.46 -2.54
N CYS A 72 -1.70 -46.38 -1.78
CA CYS A 72 -3.16 -46.53 -1.71
C CYS A 72 -3.84 -45.26 -1.15
N ASP A 73 -5.14 -45.11 -1.39
CA ASP A 73 -5.95 -43.96 -0.98
C ASP A 73 -5.98 -43.77 0.53
N GLY A 74 -6.12 -44.87 1.27
CA GLY A 74 -6.09 -44.86 2.73
C GLY A 74 -4.76 -44.34 3.29
N CYS A 75 -3.62 -44.81 2.78
CA CYS A 75 -2.32 -44.33 3.25
C CYS A 75 -1.99 -42.91 2.76
N PHE A 76 -2.46 -42.52 1.58
CA PHE A 76 -2.22 -41.17 1.08
C PHE A 76 -2.96 -40.11 1.88
N LEU A 77 -4.26 -40.30 2.14
CA LEU A 77 -5.05 -39.39 2.97
C LEU A 77 -4.50 -39.30 4.39
N ALA A 78 -4.00 -40.43 4.92
CA ALA A 78 -3.36 -40.48 6.23
C ALA A 78 -1.88 -40.00 6.25
N LYS A 79 -1.33 -39.52 5.14
CA LYS A 79 0.10 -39.13 4.96
C LYS A 79 1.08 -40.16 5.54
N ALA A 80 0.82 -41.41 5.22
CA ALA A 80 1.43 -42.59 5.80
C ALA A 80 2.26 -43.39 4.79
N ALA A 81 3.35 -44.03 5.26
CA ALA A 81 4.08 -44.99 4.45
C ALA A 81 3.16 -46.15 4.01
N CYS A 82 3.20 -46.47 2.72
CA CYS A 82 2.44 -47.55 2.10
C CYS A 82 3.44 -48.54 1.50
N ASP A 83 3.35 -49.81 1.91
CA ASP A 83 4.16 -50.90 1.37
C ASP A 83 3.62 -51.43 0.02
N ARG A 84 2.54 -50.82 -0.49
CA ARG A 84 2.00 -51.00 -1.86
C ARG A 84 1.47 -52.39 -2.18
N LYS A 85 1.26 -53.22 -1.16
CA LYS A 85 0.52 -54.50 -1.28
C LYS A 85 -0.98 -54.21 -1.36
N GLN A 86 -1.77 -55.16 -1.89
CA GLN A 86 -3.24 -55.11 -1.87
C GLN A 86 -3.80 -56.26 -1.01
N PRO A 87 -4.38 -55.99 0.17
CA PRO A 87 -4.38 -54.70 0.89
C PRO A 87 -2.98 -54.39 1.46
N CYS A 88 -2.67 -53.10 1.66
CA CYS A 88 -1.38 -52.70 2.21
C CYS A 88 -1.33 -53.02 3.72
N SER A 89 -0.17 -53.36 4.27
CA SER A 89 -0.06 -53.92 5.64
C SER A 89 -0.69 -53.00 6.71
N ARG A 90 -0.59 -51.68 6.49
CA ARG A 90 -1.19 -50.66 7.37
C ARG A 90 -2.73 -50.58 7.26
N CYS A 91 -3.31 -50.69 6.07
CA CYS A 91 -4.77 -50.71 5.92
C CYS A 91 -5.36 -52.00 6.48
N GLN A 92 -4.62 -53.11 6.35
CA GLN A 92 -4.99 -54.41 6.90
C GLN A 92 -4.98 -54.41 8.44
N SER A 93 -3.94 -53.85 9.07
CA SER A 93 -3.87 -53.76 10.53
C SER A 93 -4.94 -52.84 11.13
N MET A 94 -5.34 -51.80 10.40
CA MET A 94 -6.36 -50.84 10.84
C MET A 94 -7.79 -51.23 10.42
N ARG A 95 -7.98 -52.41 9.77
CA ARG A 95 -9.25 -52.88 9.20
C ARG A 95 -10.00 -51.82 8.38
N ARG A 96 -9.29 -51.09 7.51
CA ARG A 96 -9.88 -50.07 6.61
C ARG A 96 -9.73 -50.48 5.14
N GLY A 97 -10.65 -50.03 4.29
CA GLY A 97 -10.60 -50.25 2.85
C GLY A 97 -9.29 -49.75 2.23
N CYS A 98 -8.70 -50.53 1.32
CA CYS A 98 -7.43 -50.24 0.67
C CYS A 98 -7.62 -50.21 -0.85
N THR A 99 -7.75 -49.02 -1.43
CA THR A 99 -7.96 -48.81 -2.87
C THR A 99 -6.78 -48.07 -3.49
N PHE A 100 -6.51 -48.36 -4.77
CA PHE A 100 -5.53 -47.65 -5.59
C PHE A 100 -6.29 -47.17 -6.82
N ALA A 101 -6.53 -45.85 -6.94
CA ALA A 101 -7.33 -45.30 -8.02
C ALA A 101 -6.78 -45.62 -9.42
N SER A 102 -7.59 -46.25 -10.27
CA SER A 102 -7.40 -46.36 -11.73
C SER A 102 -8.10 -45.18 -12.44
N GLN A 103 -7.48 -44.66 -13.51
CA GLN A 103 -7.85 -43.41 -14.17
C GLN A 103 -9.33 -43.30 -14.59
N GLY A 104 -9.93 -42.13 -14.33
CA GLY A 104 -11.15 -41.66 -15.00
C GLY A 104 -12.08 -40.87 -14.07
N GLU A 105 -12.34 -39.62 -14.44
CA GLU A 105 -13.41 -38.73 -13.94
C GLU A 105 -13.19 -37.86 -12.70
N SER A 106 -13.64 -36.61 -12.91
CA SER A 106 -13.48 -35.41 -12.10
C SER A 106 -14.59 -35.33 -11.06
N VAL A 107 -14.25 -35.25 -9.76
CA VAL A 107 -15.11 -34.58 -8.76
C VAL A 107 -14.26 -33.93 -7.66
N THR A 108 -14.62 -32.68 -7.47
CA THR A 108 -14.43 -31.66 -6.43
C THR A 108 -14.31 -32.06 -4.94
N VAL A 109 -13.44 -31.28 -4.26
CA VAL A 109 -13.45 -30.74 -2.88
C VAL A 109 -13.25 -31.71 -1.69
N LEU A 110 -12.18 -31.55 -0.89
CA LEU A 110 -12.16 -30.91 0.44
C LEU A 110 -10.83 -31.15 1.20
N ALA A 111 -10.53 -30.16 2.05
CA ALA A 111 -9.41 -29.95 2.96
C ALA A 111 -8.91 -31.23 3.70
N SER A 112 -7.68 -31.34 4.19
CA SER A 112 -7.12 -30.51 5.25
C SER A 112 -5.67 -30.88 5.61
N THR A 113 -4.96 -29.86 6.10
CA THR A 113 -3.93 -29.84 7.17
C THR A 113 -2.62 -30.63 7.02
N THR A 114 -1.51 -29.87 7.01
CA THR A 114 -0.33 -30.13 7.88
C THR A 114 0.41 -28.82 8.13
N THR A 115 0.19 -28.32 9.35
CA THR A 115 1.10 -27.71 10.33
C THR A 115 2.54 -27.41 9.90
N THR A 116 2.84 -26.12 9.80
CA THR A 116 4.16 -25.48 9.89
C THR A 116 4.31 -24.76 11.23
N ARG A 117 5.53 -24.76 11.78
CA ARG A 117 5.88 -24.14 13.08
C ARG A 117 6.16 -22.64 12.90
N SER A 118 5.55 -21.88 13.81
CA SER A 118 5.41 -20.43 13.96
C SER A 118 6.56 -19.48 13.57
N SER A 119 6.22 -18.56 12.68
CA SER A 119 6.27 -17.10 12.92
C SER A 119 5.03 -16.53 12.23
N SER A 120 3.92 -16.50 12.97
CA SER A 120 2.59 -16.17 12.48
C SER A 120 2.35 -14.68 12.65
N LEU A 121 2.27 -13.93 11.56
CA LEU A 121 1.27 -12.88 11.39
C LEU A 121 0.81 -12.84 9.93
N TYR A 122 0.34 -13.99 9.43
CA TYR A 122 -0.74 -13.96 8.45
C TYR A 122 -1.91 -13.24 9.16
N PHE A 123 -2.53 -12.19 8.59
CA PHE A 123 -3.88 -11.83 9.06
C PHE A 123 -4.80 -12.84 8.38
N PRO A 124 -5.25 -13.90 9.08
CA PRO A 124 -6.27 -14.76 8.51
C PRO A 124 -7.51 -13.89 8.35
N GLY A 125 -8.28 -14.11 7.30
CA GLY A 125 -9.58 -13.48 7.19
C GLY A 125 -10.39 -13.66 8.49
N ASN A 126 -10.93 -12.56 9.00
CA ASN A 126 -12.25 -12.47 9.62
C ASN A 126 -12.66 -13.34 10.83
N GLU A 127 -11.76 -13.98 11.58
CA GLU A 127 -12.21 -14.71 12.80
C GLU A 127 -11.99 -13.96 14.12
N GLU A 128 -10.95 -13.12 14.26
CA GLU A 128 -10.72 -12.38 15.52
C GLU A 128 -11.16 -10.90 15.41
N PRO A 129 -12.04 -10.41 16.32
CA PRO A 129 -12.38 -9.00 16.40
C PRO A 129 -11.14 -8.11 16.60
N PHE A 130 -11.09 -6.98 15.90
CA PHE A 130 -10.07 -5.93 16.08
C PHE A 130 -8.62 -6.35 15.79
N ALA A 131 -8.38 -7.32 14.90
CA ALA A 131 -7.04 -7.83 14.63
C ALA A 131 -6.04 -6.73 14.22
N PHE A 132 -6.44 -5.83 13.31
CA PHE A 132 -5.60 -4.72 12.88
C PHE A 132 -5.44 -3.66 13.98
N LEU A 133 -6.54 -3.20 14.58
CA LEU A 133 -6.49 -2.15 15.60
C LEU A 133 -5.74 -2.61 16.86
N ARG A 134 -5.82 -3.88 17.25
CA ARG A 134 -5.01 -4.46 18.33
C ARG A 134 -3.53 -4.41 18.00
N TYR A 135 -3.13 -4.83 16.80
CA TYR A 135 -1.75 -4.76 16.35
C TYR A 135 -1.24 -3.31 16.31
N PHE A 136 -2.01 -2.40 15.72
CA PHE A 136 -1.66 -0.99 15.58
C PHE A 136 -1.44 -0.31 16.94
N THR A 137 -2.31 -0.59 17.91
CA THR A 137 -2.29 0.02 19.24
C THR A 137 -1.40 -0.69 20.25
N ASP A 138 -0.89 -1.89 19.94
CA ASP A 138 -0.07 -2.68 20.86
C ASP A 138 1.22 -1.91 21.23
N PRO A 139 1.47 -1.61 22.51
CA PRO A 139 2.68 -0.92 22.93
C PRO A 139 3.97 -1.65 22.56
N SER A 140 3.93 -2.98 22.37
CA SER A 140 5.08 -3.80 21.99
C SER A 140 5.50 -3.67 20.52
N VAL A 141 4.60 -3.17 19.66
CA VAL A 141 4.88 -3.00 18.22
C VAL A 141 5.66 -1.70 18.00
N GLN A 142 6.98 -1.81 17.90
CA GLN A 142 7.85 -0.63 17.77
C GLN A 142 8.01 -0.13 16.32
N MET A 143 7.85 -1.02 15.33
CA MET A 143 8.05 -0.73 13.91
C MET A 143 6.81 -1.16 13.12
N ASP A 144 6.56 -0.49 12.01
CA ASP A 144 5.46 -0.79 11.08
C ASP A 144 4.06 -0.82 11.74
N ARG A 145 3.79 0.07 12.71
CA ARG A 145 2.47 0.15 13.38
C ARG A 145 1.31 0.25 12.38
N LEU A 146 1.52 0.97 11.28
CA LEU A 146 0.53 1.18 10.21
C LEU A 146 0.40 -0.01 9.24
N ALA A 147 1.11 -1.12 9.46
CA ALA A 147 1.14 -2.30 8.60
C ALA A 147 1.49 -1.98 7.12
N ILE A 148 2.32 -0.96 6.91
CA ILE A 148 2.80 -0.49 5.60
C ILE A 148 3.74 -1.53 5.00
N GLY A 149 4.71 -2.02 5.78
CA GLY A 149 5.62 -3.10 5.38
C GLY A 149 4.87 -4.39 5.09
N LYS A 150 3.90 -4.76 5.93
CA LYS A 150 3.03 -5.92 5.68
C LYS A 150 2.23 -5.78 4.38
N THR A 151 1.71 -4.59 4.09
CA THR A 151 0.98 -4.33 2.84
C THR A 151 1.88 -4.50 1.61
N ALA A 152 3.17 -4.14 1.74
CA ALA A 152 4.14 -4.34 0.68
C ALA A 152 4.28 -5.81 0.27
N GLU A 153 4.24 -6.75 1.20
CA GLU A 153 4.31 -8.20 0.90
C GLU A 153 3.15 -8.68 0.03
N PHE A 154 1.94 -8.13 0.24
CA PHE A 154 0.75 -8.48 -0.56
C PHE A 154 0.71 -7.72 -1.89
N SER A 155 1.25 -6.51 -1.95
CA SER A 155 1.31 -5.72 -3.19
C SER A 155 2.09 -6.46 -4.29
N VAL A 156 3.21 -7.11 -3.95
CA VAL A 156 4.05 -7.89 -4.87
C VAL A 156 3.29 -9.10 -5.46
N GLN A 157 2.27 -9.60 -4.76
CA GLN A 157 1.43 -10.70 -5.26
C GLN A 157 0.41 -10.23 -6.30
N ARG A 158 0.08 -8.93 -6.32
CA ARG A 158 -0.64 -8.32 -7.45
C ARG A 158 0.38 -8.10 -8.57
N ASN A 159 0.00 -8.32 -9.82
CA ASN A 159 0.89 -8.26 -10.99
C ASN A 159 1.34 -6.82 -11.33
N LEU A 160 2.01 -6.16 -10.37
CA LEU A 160 2.43 -4.76 -10.43
C LEU A 160 3.79 -4.58 -11.13
N GLU A 161 4.52 -5.67 -11.42
CA GLU A 161 5.79 -5.63 -12.18
C GLU A 161 5.65 -4.90 -13.53
N MET A 162 4.47 -5.02 -14.17
CA MET A 162 4.17 -4.31 -15.42
C MET A 162 4.14 -2.78 -15.23
N LEU A 163 3.54 -2.31 -14.14
CA LEU A 163 3.44 -0.88 -13.82
C LEU A 163 4.84 -0.30 -13.50
N TYR A 164 5.66 -1.03 -12.74
CA TYR A 164 6.97 -0.54 -12.29
C TYR A 164 8.10 -0.61 -13.31
N SER A 165 7.91 -1.35 -14.42
CA SER A 165 8.88 -1.37 -15.53
C SER A 165 9.19 0.03 -16.08
N HIS A 166 8.23 0.96 -16.01
CA HIS A 166 8.38 2.34 -16.46
C HIS A 166 9.28 3.20 -15.55
N LEU A 167 9.36 2.88 -14.25
CA LEU A 167 10.14 3.66 -13.29
C LEU A 167 11.65 3.49 -13.50
N GLU A 168 12.09 2.28 -13.87
CA GLU A 168 13.49 2.02 -14.27
C GLU A 168 13.88 2.90 -15.46
N HIS A 169 13.00 2.99 -16.46
CA HIS A 169 13.20 3.84 -17.64
C HIS A 169 13.13 5.34 -17.35
N ALA A 170 12.38 5.78 -16.34
CA ALA A 170 12.27 7.20 -15.96
C ALA A 170 13.52 7.70 -15.21
N LEU A 171 14.18 6.82 -14.46
CA LEU A 171 15.37 7.15 -13.67
C LEU A 171 16.67 7.06 -14.50
N MET A 172 16.65 6.39 -15.65
CA MET A 172 17.80 6.16 -16.55
C MET A 172 17.60 6.84 -17.92
N PRO A 173 18.62 7.48 -18.52
CA PRO A 173 18.47 8.20 -19.78
C PRO A 173 18.24 7.28 -20.99
N VAL A 174 17.50 7.79 -21.97
CA VAL A 174 16.89 7.07 -23.11
C VAL A 174 17.91 6.51 -24.14
N ASN A 175 19.22 6.72 -23.98
CA ASN A 175 20.24 6.28 -24.94
C ASN A 175 21.13 5.14 -24.43
N PHE A 176 20.51 4.03 -23.98
CA PHE A 176 21.24 2.77 -23.74
C PHE A 176 20.49 1.59 -24.38
N PRO A 177 21.18 0.68 -25.11
CA PRO A 177 20.55 -0.47 -25.72
C PRO A 177 20.08 -1.44 -24.63
N ALA A 178 18.80 -1.83 -24.71
CA ALA A 178 18.08 -2.62 -23.71
C ALA A 178 18.86 -3.86 -23.23
N VAL A 179 19.10 -3.92 -21.92
CA VAL A 179 19.53 -5.13 -21.20
C VAL A 179 18.36 -5.57 -20.30
N PRO A 180 17.97 -6.86 -20.28
CA PRO A 180 16.84 -7.31 -19.48
C PRO A 180 17.20 -7.49 -18.00
N PHE A 181 16.51 -6.76 -17.12
CA PHE A 181 16.38 -6.98 -15.67
C PHE A 181 15.56 -8.27 -15.38
N MET A 182 15.71 -9.06 -14.30
CA MET A 182 16.51 -9.01 -13.07
C MET A 182 16.64 -10.46 -12.51
N GLY A 183 17.62 -10.74 -11.62
CA GLY A 183 17.66 -12.01 -10.85
C GLY A 183 18.92 -12.25 -9.99
N GLU A 184 18.86 -11.78 -8.73
CA GLU A 184 19.58 -12.16 -7.49
C GLU A 184 21.13 -12.06 -7.38
N GLY A 185 21.56 -11.35 -6.33
CA GLY A 185 22.87 -11.50 -5.69
C GLY A 185 23.78 -10.28 -5.70
N LEU A 186 23.48 -9.26 -4.88
CA LEU A 186 24.41 -8.15 -4.63
C LEU A 186 25.63 -8.65 -3.85
N SER A 187 26.72 -8.93 -4.57
CA SER A 187 28.07 -8.97 -4.00
C SER A 187 29.03 -8.24 -4.93
N GLY A 188 29.50 -7.08 -4.43
CA GLY A 188 30.74 -6.38 -4.76
C GLY A 188 31.27 -6.42 -6.20
N GLY A 189 31.24 -5.26 -6.86
CA GLY A 189 32.20 -4.97 -7.95
C GLY A 189 31.65 -4.31 -9.22
N LEU A 190 30.46 -3.68 -9.19
CA LEU A 190 29.87 -2.99 -10.35
C LEU A 190 29.71 -1.47 -10.13
N PHE A 191 30.62 -0.82 -9.39
CA PHE A 191 30.55 0.63 -9.13
C PHE A 191 31.86 1.32 -9.51
N ASP A 192 32.25 1.26 -10.78
CA ASP A 192 33.36 2.11 -11.26
C ASP A 192 33.13 2.78 -12.62
N GLU A 193 31.94 2.67 -13.22
CA GLU A 193 31.59 3.50 -14.38
C GLU A 193 30.18 4.06 -14.19
N ALA A 194 30.11 5.38 -14.03
CA ALA A 194 28.91 6.15 -13.75
C ALA A 194 27.83 5.92 -14.82
N GLU A 195 26.77 5.20 -14.47
CA GLU A 195 25.51 5.23 -15.20
C GLU A 195 24.91 6.63 -15.02
N SER A 196 24.92 7.42 -16.10
CA SER A 196 24.42 8.78 -16.09
C SER A 196 22.93 8.78 -15.76
N PHE A 197 22.50 9.49 -14.72
CA PHE A 197 21.09 9.71 -14.38
C PHE A 197 20.46 10.77 -15.29
N SER A 198 19.13 10.92 -15.23
CA SER A 198 18.49 12.15 -15.70
C SER A 198 19.21 13.36 -15.06
N PRO A 199 19.76 14.30 -15.85
CA PRO A 199 20.52 15.43 -15.31
C PRO A 199 19.66 16.31 -14.40
N ASN A 200 18.34 16.34 -14.64
CA ASN A 200 17.38 17.05 -13.79
C ASN A 200 17.29 16.41 -12.41
N LEU A 201 17.13 15.09 -12.32
CA LEU A 201 16.99 14.40 -11.03
C LEU A 201 18.24 14.54 -10.15
N LEU A 202 19.44 14.43 -10.74
CA LEU A 202 20.68 14.62 -9.99
C LEU A 202 20.80 16.06 -9.46
N LYS A 203 20.39 17.05 -10.26
CA LYS A 203 20.35 18.45 -9.83
C LYS A 203 19.36 18.64 -8.68
N GLN A 204 18.13 18.14 -8.82
CA GLN A 204 17.09 18.20 -7.79
C GLN A 204 17.53 17.56 -6.49
N LEU A 205 18.16 16.38 -6.56
CA LEU A 205 18.68 15.71 -5.40
C LEU A 205 19.71 16.58 -4.66
N ASN A 206 20.69 17.13 -5.39
CA ASN A 206 21.69 18.00 -4.78
C ASN A 206 21.07 19.26 -4.13
N GLU A 207 20.05 19.84 -4.75
CA GLU A 207 19.30 20.97 -4.18
C GLU A 207 18.60 20.57 -2.87
N VAL A 208 17.85 19.46 -2.87
CA VAL A 208 17.18 18.90 -1.68
C VAL A 208 18.16 18.66 -0.53
N LEU A 209 19.30 18.01 -0.81
CA LEU A 209 20.29 17.70 0.23
C LEU A 209 20.88 18.97 0.83
N ASN A 210 21.14 19.99 0.01
CA ASN A 210 21.61 21.28 0.49
C ASN A 210 20.55 21.97 1.36
N GLU A 211 19.29 21.99 0.93
CA GLU A 211 18.17 22.57 1.70
C GLU A 211 18.02 21.88 3.06
N LEU A 212 18.06 20.55 3.12
CA LEU A 212 18.02 19.78 4.36
C LEU A 212 19.13 20.18 5.33
N VAL A 213 20.38 20.31 4.84
CA VAL A 213 21.50 20.74 5.68
C VAL A 213 21.26 22.16 6.21
N GLN A 214 20.78 23.09 5.37
CA GLN A 214 20.50 24.46 5.82
C GLN A 214 19.36 24.53 6.84
N VAL A 215 18.26 23.82 6.60
CA VAL A 215 17.13 23.76 7.55
C VAL A 215 17.60 23.16 8.87
N SER A 216 18.37 22.07 8.84
CA SER A 216 18.89 21.44 10.07
C SER A 216 19.74 22.38 10.92
N LYS A 217 20.54 23.27 10.28
CA LYS A 217 21.33 24.30 10.98
C LYS A 217 20.46 25.41 11.57
N SER A 218 19.33 25.71 10.93
CA SER A 218 18.40 26.75 11.38
C SER A 218 17.48 26.28 12.52
N MET A 219 17.30 24.97 12.69
CA MET A 219 16.47 24.42 13.75
C MET A 219 17.19 24.55 15.11
N ALA A 220 16.49 25.09 16.11
CA ALA A 220 16.96 25.14 17.49
C ALA A 220 16.81 23.76 18.17
N SER A 221 17.42 22.71 17.58
CA SER A 221 17.43 21.35 18.12
C SER A 221 18.68 21.12 18.99
N LYS A 222 18.58 20.19 19.94
CA LYS A 222 19.73 19.68 20.70
C LYS A 222 20.60 18.71 19.88
N GLU A 223 20.07 18.24 18.75
CA GLU A 223 20.74 17.27 17.89
C GLU A 223 21.76 17.94 16.97
N LYS A 224 22.79 17.20 16.58
CA LYS A 224 23.79 17.67 15.62
C LYS A 224 23.11 17.95 14.27
N PRO A 225 23.39 19.07 13.59
CA PRO A 225 22.91 19.33 12.24
C PRO A 225 23.27 18.19 11.28
N LEU A 226 22.47 18.02 10.23
CA LEU A 226 22.70 17.00 9.22
C LEU A 226 24.02 17.25 8.50
N ASP A 227 24.75 16.16 8.23
CA ASP A 227 26.01 16.19 7.50
C ASP A 227 25.79 15.83 6.02
N MET A 228 26.42 16.59 5.13
CA MET A 228 26.27 16.40 3.69
C MET A 228 26.86 15.06 3.22
N LEU A 229 27.92 14.56 3.86
CA LEU A 229 28.54 13.27 3.50
C LEU A 229 27.61 12.11 3.88
N ASP A 230 26.98 12.18 5.05
CA ASP A 230 26.00 11.17 5.47
C ASP A 230 24.81 11.15 4.50
N LEU A 231 24.28 12.32 4.12
CA LEU A 231 23.15 12.43 3.20
C LEU A 231 23.49 11.95 1.78
N THR A 232 24.66 12.32 1.25
CA THR A 232 25.09 11.87 -0.09
C THR A 232 25.39 10.38 -0.14
N SER A 233 25.78 9.77 0.98
CA SER A 233 25.91 8.31 1.09
C SER A 233 24.55 7.58 1.12
N LEU A 234 23.52 8.22 1.68
CA LEU A 234 22.18 7.67 1.79
C LEU A 234 21.41 7.80 0.47
N PHE A 235 21.35 9.02 -0.05
CA PHE A 235 20.66 9.34 -1.29
C PHE A 235 21.59 9.21 -2.48
N THR A 236 21.95 7.97 -2.77
CA THR A 236 22.52 7.63 -4.08
C THR A 236 21.39 7.40 -5.06
N ALA A 237 21.70 7.49 -6.33
CA ALA A 237 20.68 7.35 -7.34
C ALA A 237 20.16 5.90 -7.51
N PRO A 238 20.95 4.83 -7.27
CA PRO A 238 20.41 3.49 -6.99
C PRO A 238 19.48 3.44 -5.76
N SER A 239 19.81 4.16 -4.68
CA SER A 239 18.94 4.25 -3.51
C SER A 239 17.60 4.91 -3.84
N LEU A 240 17.59 5.97 -4.68
CA LEU A 240 16.37 6.67 -5.09
C LEU A 240 15.40 5.73 -5.81
N PHE A 241 15.89 4.91 -6.74
CA PHE A 241 15.07 3.89 -7.41
C PHE A 241 14.38 2.97 -6.40
N ILE A 242 15.17 2.44 -5.46
CA ILE A 242 14.67 1.52 -4.43
C ILE A 242 13.62 2.23 -3.56
N PHE A 243 13.91 3.44 -3.09
CA PHE A 243 13.00 4.17 -2.21
C PHE A 243 11.67 4.50 -2.88
N ILE A 244 11.70 5.01 -4.12
CA ILE A 244 10.47 5.32 -4.86
C ILE A 244 9.67 4.03 -5.11
N SER A 245 10.34 2.95 -5.52
CA SER A 245 9.69 1.66 -5.71
C SER A 245 9.03 1.17 -4.42
N VAL A 246 9.75 1.19 -3.29
CA VAL A 246 9.21 0.78 -1.99
C VAL A 246 8.03 1.63 -1.56
N PHE A 247 8.04 2.96 -1.80
CA PHE A 247 6.88 3.83 -1.53
C PHE A 247 5.61 3.33 -2.24
N PHE A 248 5.69 3.04 -3.55
CA PHE A 248 4.53 2.60 -4.32
C PHE A 248 4.10 1.16 -4.04
N HIS A 249 5.00 0.31 -3.56
CA HIS A 249 4.64 -1.01 -3.05
C HIS A 249 3.99 -0.97 -1.65
N SER A 250 4.22 0.10 -0.88
CA SER A 250 3.87 0.13 0.54
C SER A 250 2.83 1.21 0.87
N LEU A 251 3.26 2.43 1.21
CA LEU A 251 2.40 3.51 1.69
C LEU A 251 1.35 3.94 0.65
N HIS A 252 1.65 3.87 -0.65
CA HIS A 252 0.71 4.26 -1.71
C HIS A 252 -0.67 3.61 -1.58
N TRP A 253 -0.75 2.37 -1.10
CA TRP A 253 -2.03 1.69 -0.91
C TRP A 253 -2.84 2.20 0.28
N HIS A 254 -2.16 2.75 1.28
CA HIS A 254 -2.79 3.40 2.44
C HIS A 254 -3.10 4.87 2.18
N LEU A 255 -2.31 5.51 1.32
CA LEU A 255 -2.34 6.93 1.01
C LEU A 255 -2.16 7.16 -0.51
N PRO A 256 -3.14 6.75 -1.36
CA PRO A 256 -3.08 6.91 -2.82
C PRO A 256 -3.34 8.36 -3.26
N VAL A 257 -2.43 9.26 -2.90
CA VAL A 257 -2.47 10.69 -3.23
C VAL A 257 -1.48 11.08 -4.31
N VAL A 258 -0.62 10.15 -4.75
CA VAL A 258 0.29 10.30 -5.89
C VAL A 258 -0.13 9.30 -6.95
N HIS A 259 -0.47 9.77 -8.14
CA HIS A 259 -0.89 8.90 -9.24
C HIS A 259 0.34 8.28 -9.91
N PHE A 260 0.58 6.99 -9.65
CA PHE A 260 1.77 6.30 -10.13
C PHE A 260 1.91 6.33 -11.68
N PRO A 261 0.88 6.04 -12.48
CA PRO A 261 1.01 6.03 -13.94
C PRO A 261 1.41 7.37 -14.58
N THR A 262 1.15 8.49 -13.91
CA THR A 262 1.55 9.83 -14.38
C THR A 262 2.72 10.41 -13.59
N PHE A 263 3.32 9.63 -12.69
CA PHE A 263 4.43 10.07 -11.86
C PHE A 263 5.73 10.11 -12.68
N ASP A 264 6.41 11.25 -12.67
CA ASP A 264 7.73 11.43 -13.25
C ASP A 264 8.69 11.99 -12.18
N PRO A 265 9.65 11.19 -11.68
CA PRO A 265 10.55 11.63 -10.63
C PRO A 265 11.43 12.82 -11.04
N GLY A 266 11.66 13.05 -12.34
CA GLY A 266 12.45 14.18 -12.85
C GLY A 266 11.67 15.47 -13.08
N ASN A 267 10.34 15.46 -12.89
CA ASN A 267 9.45 16.59 -13.18
C ASN A 267 8.46 16.89 -12.03
N ILE A 268 8.74 16.39 -10.83
CA ILE A 268 8.03 16.76 -9.59
C ILE A 268 8.88 17.69 -8.72
N SER A 269 8.28 18.33 -7.74
CA SER A 269 9.00 19.19 -6.79
C SER A 269 9.95 18.40 -5.90
N ASN A 270 11.01 19.09 -5.49
CA ASN A 270 12.05 18.64 -4.58
C ASN A 270 11.47 18.07 -3.27
N ILE A 271 10.48 18.76 -2.69
CA ILE A 271 9.82 18.35 -1.44
C ILE A 271 8.94 17.10 -1.58
N LEU A 272 8.28 16.90 -2.74
CA LEU A 272 7.47 15.71 -2.98
C LEU A 272 8.37 14.51 -3.21
N LEU A 273 9.43 14.68 -3.99
CA LEU A 273 10.45 13.65 -4.19
C LEU A 273 11.05 13.24 -2.86
N LEU A 274 11.41 14.21 -2.02
CA LEU A 274 11.93 13.98 -0.68
C LEU A 274 10.95 13.17 0.19
N ALA A 275 9.69 13.56 0.25
CA ALA A 275 8.68 12.86 1.06
C ALA A 275 8.51 11.39 0.61
N ILE A 276 8.39 11.16 -0.70
CA ILE A 276 8.31 9.81 -1.30
C ILE A 276 9.56 8.98 -0.95
N CYS A 277 10.75 9.55 -1.15
CA CYS A 277 12.00 8.85 -0.88
C CYS A 277 12.20 8.54 0.61
N LEU A 278 11.84 9.44 1.52
CA LEU A 278 11.97 9.21 2.96
C LEU A 278 11.02 8.13 3.46
N THR A 279 9.79 8.09 2.93
CA THR A 279 8.88 6.97 3.19
C THR A 279 9.51 5.67 2.71
N GLY A 280 9.95 5.59 1.46
CA GLY A 280 10.59 4.39 0.91
C GLY A 280 11.82 3.93 1.71
N ALA A 281 12.68 4.88 2.08
CA ALA A 281 13.87 4.61 2.89
C ALA A 281 13.51 4.02 4.25
N SER A 282 12.43 4.50 4.89
CA SER A 282 11.98 4.03 6.20
C SER A 282 11.57 2.54 6.22
N TYR A 283 11.24 1.98 5.06
CA TYR A 283 10.87 0.57 4.88
C TYR A 283 11.92 -0.24 4.10
N THR A 284 13.09 0.34 3.82
CA THR A 284 14.18 -0.32 3.09
C THR A 284 15.28 -0.78 4.05
N THR A 285 15.74 -2.02 3.90
CA THR A 285 16.98 -2.47 4.55
C THR A 285 18.19 -1.96 3.77
N LEU A 286 18.88 -0.94 4.30
CA LEU A 286 20.02 -0.32 3.64
C LEU A 286 21.29 -1.22 3.70
N PRO A 287 22.08 -1.29 2.62
CA PRO A 287 23.36 -2.00 2.63
C PRO A 287 24.36 -1.42 3.65
N HIS A 288 25.31 -2.24 4.10
CA HIS A 288 26.48 -1.82 4.88
C HIS A 288 26.23 -1.08 6.21
N GLY A 289 25.03 -1.19 6.78
CA GLY A 289 24.71 -0.57 8.06
C GLY A 289 24.51 0.94 7.99
N THR A 290 24.35 1.51 6.80
CA THR A 290 23.89 2.89 6.61
C THR A 290 22.54 3.05 7.31
N ARG A 291 22.42 4.05 8.19
CA ARG A 291 21.19 4.33 8.93
C ARG A 291 20.68 5.70 8.54
N ILE A 292 19.36 5.80 8.45
CA ILE A 292 18.70 7.10 8.32
C ILE A 292 19.03 7.91 9.59
N PRO A 293 19.56 9.14 9.46
CA PRO A 293 19.79 9.99 10.62
C PRO A 293 18.48 10.18 11.40
N PRO A 294 18.47 10.01 12.74
CA PRO A 294 17.23 10.11 13.52
C PRO A 294 16.48 11.43 13.33
N SER A 295 17.23 12.52 13.10
CA SER A 295 16.72 13.88 12.90
C SER A 295 16.21 14.15 11.49
N LEU A 296 16.50 13.27 10.51
CA LEU A 296 16.23 13.56 9.09
C LEU A 296 14.75 13.82 8.82
N LEU A 297 13.86 13.03 9.44
CA LEU A 297 12.42 13.17 9.27
C LEU A 297 11.89 14.46 9.92
N ASP A 298 12.41 14.82 11.10
CA ASP A 298 12.07 16.08 11.78
C ASP A 298 12.50 17.29 10.91
N VAL A 299 13.68 17.22 10.28
CA VAL A 299 14.19 18.29 9.40
C VAL A 299 13.39 18.38 8.09
N ALA A 300 13.08 17.24 7.48
CA ALA A 300 12.29 17.18 6.26
C ALA A 300 10.85 17.69 6.49
N GLU A 301 10.23 17.32 7.61
CA GLU A 301 8.94 17.88 8.02
C GLU A 301 9.02 19.40 8.16
N GLU A 302 10.04 19.92 8.85
CA GLU A 302 10.19 21.36 9.03
C GLU A 302 10.37 22.09 7.69
N LEU A 303 11.15 21.53 6.75
CA LEU A 303 11.27 22.06 5.39
C LEU A 303 9.91 22.12 4.68
N ILE A 304 9.18 21.00 4.66
CA ILE A 304 7.87 20.88 3.99
C ILE A 304 6.85 21.86 4.61
N PHE A 305 6.81 21.97 5.93
CA PHE A 305 5.83 22.82 6.62
C PHE A 305 6.17 24.31 6.57
N ARG A 306 7.44 24.69 6.35
CA ARG A 306 7.80 26.08 6.00
C ARG A 306 7.24 26.45 4.63
N GLU A 307 7.35 25.57 3.65
CA GLU A 307 6.76 25.77 2.33
C GLU A 307 5.23 25.80 2.39
N LEU A 308 4.61 24.87 3.14
CA LEU A 308 3.16 24.88 3.34
C LEU A 308 2.67 26.19 3.97
N ALA A 309 3.38 26.68 5.00
CA ALA A 309 3.04 27.94 5.65
C ALA A 309 3.23 29.16 4.72
N SER A 310 4.21 29.12 3.81
CA SER A 310 4.45 30.21 2.85
C SER A 310 3.26 30.40 1.88
N LEU A 311 2.53 29.31 1.58
CA LEU A 311 1.33 29.34 0.73
C LEU A 311 0.19 30.20 1.31
N SER A 312 0.19 30.47 2.61
CA SER A 312 -0.83 31.32 3.26
C SER A 312 -0.92 32.74 2.69
N THR A 313 0.13 33.19 2.00
CA THR A 313 0.20 34.52 1.36
C THR A 313 -0.35 34.54 -0.07
N ILE A 314 -0.64 33.37 -0.65
CA ILE A 314 -1.05 33.23 -2.05
C ILE A 314 -2.57 33.21 -2.14
N SER A 315 -3.12 34.01 -3.05
CA SER A 315 -4.54 33.94 -3.41
C SER A 315 -4.70 33.27 -4.77
N LEU A 316 -5.26 32.08 -4.79
CA LEU A 316 -5.66 31.37 -6.01
C LEU A 316 -7.14 31.03 -5.94
N LYS A 317 -7.80 31.13 -7.10
CA LYS A 317 -9.24 30.84 -7.21
C LYS A 317 -9.55 29.36 -7.43
N ASP A 318 -8.56 28.59 -7.86
CA ASP A 318 -8.73 27.21 -8.25
C ASP A 318 -7.49 26.36 -7.90
N PRO A 319 -7.60 25.41 -6.96
CA PRO A 319 -6.46 24.58 -6.57
C PRO A 319 -6.02 23.60 -7.66
N THR A 320 -6.92 23.21 -8.58
CA THR A 320 -6.61 22.25 -9.65
C THR A 320 -5.65 22.79 -10.70
N GLN A 321 -5.43 24.11 -10.73
CA GLN A 321 -4.57 24.80 -11.70
C GLN A 321 -3.13 24.99 -11.21
N SER A 322 -2.81 24.68 -9.95
CA SER A 322 -1.49 24.92 -9.37
C SER A 322 -0.83 23.63 -8.89
N LEU A 323 -0.15 22.95 -9.81
CA LEU A 323 0.64 21.76 -9.51
C LEU A 323 1.63 21.96 -8.35
N PRO A 324 2.36 23.09 -8.21
CA PRO A 324 3.26 23.30 -7.08
C PRO A 324 2.55 23.24 -5.72
N ILE A 325 1.36 23.82 -5.59
CA ILE A 325 0.59 23.82 -4.34
C ILE A 325 0.11 22.41 -4.00
N VAL A 326 -0.42 21.71 -5.01
CA VAL A 326 -0.85 20.31 -4.86
C VAL A 326 0.31 19.46 -4.35
N GLN A 327 1.53 19.64 -4.89
CA GLN A 327 2.70 18.88 -4.48
C GLN A 327 3.20 19.23 -3.06
N VAL A 328 3.10 20.49 -2.62
CA VAL A 328 3.37 20.86 -1.21
C VAL A 328 2.40 20.14 -0.27
N ILE A 329 1.11 20.12 -0.61
CA ILE A 329 0.07 19.45 0.19
C ILE A 329 0.27 17.93 0.19
N GLN A 330 0.59 17.31 -0.96
CA GLN A 330 0.97 15.90 -1.05
C GLN A 330 2.14 15.59 -0.12
N SER A 331 3.20 16.41 -0.16
CA SER A 331 4.40 16.24 0.66
C SER A 331 4.08 16.31 2.15
N ALA A 332 3.28 17.31 2.56
CA ALA A 332 2.87 17.51 3.95
C ALA A 332 2.06 16.33 4.48
N LEU A 333 1.11 15.83 3.69
CA LEU A 333 0.29 14.69 4.08
C LEU A 333 1.12 13.39 4.15
N ILE A 334 2.01 13.13 3.18
CA ILE A 334 2.87 11.94 3.17
C ILE A 334 3.79 11.91 4.39
N ILE A 335 4.49 13.02 4.68
CA ILE A 335 5.43 13.08 5.81
C ILE A 335 4.71 13.00 7.16
N GLU A 336 3.51 13.59 7.26
CA GLU A 336 2.66 13.48 8.44
C GLU A 336 2.27 12.02 8.71
N MET A 337 1.77 11.31 7.69
CA MET A 337 1.36 9.91 7.81
C MET A 337 2.53 8.97 8.10
N LEU A 338 3.71 9.24 7.51
CA LEU A 338 4.92 8.46 7.81
C LEU A 338 5.33 8.58 9.29
N GLN A 339 5.40 9.81 9.80
CA GLN A 339 5.87 10.07 11.14
C GLN A 339 4.85 9.70 12.22
N PHE A 340 3.57 9.71 11.86
CA PHE A 340 2.49 9.21 12.71
C PHE A 340 2.77 7.78 13.20
N GLY A 341 3.22 6.90 12.29
CA GLY A 341 3.48 5.49 12.57
C GLY A 341 4.67 5.22 13.49
N GLN A 342 5.44 6.25 13.85
CA GLN A 342 6.63 6.14 14.68
C GLN A 342 6.30 6.17 16.18
N ASP A 343 7.19 5.58 16.98
CA ASP A 343 7.03 5.48 18.43
C ASP A 343 7.55 6.74 19.18
N ARG A 344 7.17 7.93 18.69
CA ARG A 344 7.60 9.23 19.23
C ARG A 344 6.42 10.10 19.64
N LYS A 345 6.17 10.20 20.96
CA LYS A 345 5.05 10.96 21.53
C LYS A 345 5.15 12.46 21.22
N ASP A 346 6.35 13.03 21.21
CA ASP A 346 6.63 14.43 20.86
C ASP A 346 6.25 14.75 19.41
N THR A 347 6.58 13.85 18.48
CA THR A 347 6.22 13.95 17.06
C THR A 347 4.71 13.89 16.86
N ARG A 348 4.02 12.94 17.50
CA ARG A 348 2.55 12.85 17.49
C ARG A 348 1.89 14.13 18.03
N ARG A 349 2.40 14.65 19.15
CA ARG A 349 1.92 15.92 19.72
C ARG A 349 2.07 17.08 18.73
N ARG A 350 3.24 17.21 18.11
CA ARG A 350 3.52 18.27 17.13
C ARG A 350 2.60 18.16 15.92
N ILE A 351 2.36 16.95 15.43
CA ILE A 351 1.43 16.70 14.32
C ILE A 351 0.02 17.18 14.69
N ARG A 352 -0.52 16.74 15.83
CA ARG A 352 -1.88 17.08 16.24
C ARG A 352 -2.10 18.55 16.52
N ILE A 353 -1.13 19.22 17.16
CA ILE A 353 -1.30 20.59 17.63
C ILE A 353 -0.95 21.62 16.54
N PHE A 354 0.06 21.34 15.71
CA PHE A 354 0.60 22.33 14.78
C PHE A 354 0.48 21.92 13.31
N ARG A 355 0.88 20.70 12.95
CA ARG A 355 1.05 20.33 11.54
C ARG A 355 -0.27 20.06 10.85
N HIS A 356 -1.06 19.13 11.36
CA HIS A 356 -2.33 18.77 10.77
C HIS A 356 -3.30 19.97 10.71
N PRO A 357 -3.46 20.78 11.78
CA PRO A 357 -4.30 21.98 11.70
C PRO A 357 -3.81 23.00 10.66
N CYS A 358 -2.49 23.15 10.47
CA CYS A 358 -1.92 24.00 9.43
C CYS A 358 -2.29 23.48 8.03
N LEU A 359 -2.11 22.18 7.79
CA LEU A 359 -2.49 21.52 6.53
C LEU A 359 -3.97 21.72 6.19
N VAL A 360 -4.85 21.44 7.15
CA VAL A 360 -6.29 21.65 7.00
C VAL A 360 -6.61 23.13 6.71
N SER A 361 -5.95 24.07 7.40
CA SER A 361 -6.19 25.50 7.20
C SER A 361 -5.77 26.00 5.82
N VAL A 362 -4.63 25.54 5.31
CA VAL A 362 -4.15 25.87 3.95
C VAL A 362 -5.06 25.25 2.90
N MET A 363 -5.45 23.99 3.05
CA MET A 363 -6.38 23.35 2.12
C MET A 363 -7.76 24.03 2.11
N ARG A 364 -8.23 24.47 3.27
CA ARG A 364 -9.46 25.26 3.41
C ARG A 364 -9.37 26.58 2.67
N SER A 365 -8.24 27.30 2.77
CA SER A 365 -8.09 28.60 2.08
C SER A 365 -8.11 28.49 0.56
N PHE A 366 -7.74 27.31 0.02
CA PHE A 366 -7.82 27.01 -1.41
C PHE A 366 -9.11 26.28 -1.83
N GLY A 367 -10.05 26.03 -0.91
CA GLY A 367 -11.35 25.43 -1.23
C GLY A 367 -11.31 23.94 -1.58
N PHE A 368 -10.28 23.19 -1.16
CA PHE A 368 -10.16 21.76 -1.47
C PHE A 368 -11.37 20.95 -0.99
N PHE A 369 -11.90 21.27 0.19
CA PHE A 369 -13.03 20.52 0.79
C PHE A 369 -14.38 20.81 0.14
N GLN A 370 -14.43 21.65 -0.90
CA GLN A 370 -15.64 21.94 -1.68
C GLN A 370 -15.45 21.61 -3.17
N LEU A 371 -14.37 20.90 -3.53
CA LEU A 371 -14.08 20.56 -4.92
C LEU A 371 -15.15 19.65 -5.52
N ARG A 372 -15.56 20.02 -6.73
CA ARG A 372 -16.49 19.27 -7.57
C ARG A 372 -15.81 18.94 -8.89
N ARG A 373 -15.99 17.72 -9.35
CA ARG A 373 -15.52 17.31 -10.67
C ARG A 373 -16.17 18.16 -11.73
N ARG A 374 -15.33 18.76 -12.57
CA ARG A 374 -15.75 19.51 -13.76
C ARG A 374 -15.91 18.59 -14.94
N MET A 375 -15.10 17.54 -14.98
CA MET A 375 -15.05 16.60 -16.08
C MET A 375 -15.82 15.33 -15.70
N ALA A 376 -16.86 15.02 -16.46
CA ALA A 376 -17.60 13.77 -16.28
C ALA A 376 -16.71 12.58 -16.67
N VAL A 377 -16.78 11.50 -15.89
CA VAL A 377 -16.10 10.23 -16.22
C VAL A 377 -16.69 9.67 -17.51
N ARG A 378 -15.92 9.73 -18.59
CA ARG A 378 -16.31 9.27 -19.93
C ARG A 378 -15.08 8.89 -20.74
N VAL A 379 -15.31 8.18 -21.84
CA VAL A 379 -14.27 7.88 -22.83
C VAL A 379 -13.58 9.17 -23.28
N CYS A 380 -12.25 9.21 -23.22
CA CYS A 380 -11.46 10.40 -23.48
C CYS A 380 -10.09 10.10 -24.10
N ASP A 381 -9.40 11.14 -24.57
CA ASP A 381 -8.01 11.04 -25.06
C ASP A 381 -6.99 11.17 -23.92
N ASP A 382 -5.69 10.98 -24.21
CA ASP A 382 -4.61 11.02 -23.22
C ASP A 382 -4.50 12.37 -22.51
N HIS A 383 -4.72 13.47 -23.24
CA HIS A 383 -4.65 14.81 -22.68
C HIS A 383 -5.77 15.04 -21.66
N THR A 384 -7.01 14.76 -22.08
CA THR A 384 -8.21 14.89 -21.24
C THR A 384 -8.12 13.96 -20.02
N TRP A 385 -7.65 12.73 -20.20
CA TRP A 385 -7.45 11.79 -19.09
C TRP A 385 -6.47 12.33 -18.05
N ARG A 386 -5.34 12.92 -18.47
CA ARG A 386 -4.38 13.55 -17.55
C ARG A 386 -4.97 14.74 -16.78
N GLU A 387 -5.83 15.54 -17.41
CA GLU A 387 -6.54 16.62 -16.73
C GLU A 387 -7.51 16.07 -15.67
N MET A 388 -8.26 15.02 -16.00
CA MET A 388 -9.14 14.34 -15.06
C MET A 388 -8.37 13.72 -13.88
N VAL A 389 -7.20 13.11 -14.15
CA VAL A 389 -6.31 12.59 -13.11
C VAL A 389 -5.81 13.71 -12.19
N ALA A 390 -5.44 14.87 -12.74
CA ALA A 390 -4.99 16.01 -11.93
C ALA A 390 -6.11 16.57 -11.03
N GLU A 391 -7.34 16.61 -11.53
CA GLU A 391 -8.53 16.95 -10.72
C GLU A 391 -8.75 15.91 -9.62
N GLU A 392 -8.65 14.61 -9.95
CA GLU A 392 -8.81 13.50 -9.02
C GLU A 392 -7.73 13.48 -7.92
N VAL A 393 -6.47 13.86 -8.22
CA VAL A 393 -5.42 14.06 -7.20
C VAL A 393 -5.89 15.06 -6.15
N CYS A 394 -6.50 16.18 -6.56
CA CYS A 394 -6.98 17.21 -5.62
C CYS A 394 -8.14 16.71 -4.76
N ILE A 395 -9.07 15.96 -5.35
CA ILE A 395 -10.18 15.31 -4.64
C ILE A 395 -9.65 14.32 -3.60
N ARG A 396 -8.68 13.48 -3.99
CA ARG A 396 -8.02 12.52 -3.10
C ARG A 396 -7.27 13.20 -1.97
N LEU A 397 -6.61 14.33 -2.21
CA LEU A 397 -6.02 15.10 -1.11
C LEU A 397 -7.07 15.52 -0.09
N ALA A 398 -8.20 16.08 -0.53
CA ALA A 398 -9.27 16.48 0.39
C ALA A 398 -9.82 15.29 1.18
N CYS A 399 -10.08 14.18 0.51
CA CYS A 399 -10.58 12.95 1.11
C CYS A 399 -9.58 12.34 2.12
N TRP A 400 -8.27 12.35 1.84
CA TRP A 400 -7.27 11.69 2.69
C TRP A 400 -6.80 12.59 3.83
N VAL A 401 -6.85 13.91 3.69
CA VAL A 401 -6.73 14.82 4.83
C VAL A 401 -7.91 14.66 5.78
N PHE A 402 -9.13 14.48 5.27
CA PHE A 402 -10.29 14.16 6.11
C PHE A 402 -10.12 12.82 6.85
N LEU A 403 -9.63 11.78 6.16
CA LEU A 403 -9.32 10.50 6.80
C LEU A 403 -8.23 10.64 7.87
N ALA A 404 -7.19 11.44 7.63
CA ALA A 404 -6.15 11.73 8.61
C ALA A 404 -6.73 12.45 9.85
N ASP A 405 -7.60 13.45 9.69
CA ASP A 405 -8.24 14.14 10.82
C ASP A 405 -9.12 13.18 11.65
N GLY A 406 -9.87 12.31 10.97
CA GLY A 406 -10.62 11.23 11.60
C GLY A 406 -9.72 10.23 12.34
N PHE A 407 -8.57 9.90 11.76
CA PHE A 407 -7.56 9.06 12.39
C PHE A 407 -7.05 9.69 13.69
N LEU A 408 -6.67 10.97 13.66
CA LEU A 408 -6.24 11.71 14.87
C LEU A 408 -7.34 11.72 15.94
N THR A 409 -8.60 11.88 15.52
CA THR A 409 -9.75 11.87 16.42
C THR A 409 -9.91 10.51 17.11
N VAL A 410 -9.93 9.42 16.33
CA VAL A 410 -10.13 8.06 16.82
C VAL A 410 -8.97 7.61 17.70
N CYS A 411 -7.73 7.84 17.27
CA CYS A 411 -6.55 7.28 17.93
C CYS A 411 -6.06 8.11 19.10
N PHE A 412 -6.25 9.42 19.07
CA PHE A 412 -5.63 10.34 20.01
C PHE A 412 -6.59 11.27 20.72
N LYS A 413 -7.91 11.03 20.59
CA LYS A 413 -8.95 11.86 21.20
C LYS A 413 -8.80 13.33 20.77
N ASN A 414 -8.29 13.56 19.55
CA ASN A 414 -8.08 14.89 19.03
C ASN A 414 -9.42 15.52 18.67
N HIS A 415 -9.61 16.81 18.96
CA HIS A 415 -10.73 17.51 18.36
C HIS A 415 -10.49 17.64 16.85
N PRO A 416 -11.47 17.26 16.02
CA PRO A 416 -11.31 17.33 14.56
C PRO A 416 -11.06 18.77 14.12
N SER A 417 -10.04 18.96 13.30
CA SER A 417 -9.75 20.25 12.65
C SER A 417 -10.65 20.50 11.44
N LEU A 418 -11.28 19.44 10.93
CA LEU A 418 -12.19 19.45 9.79
C LEU A 418 -13.54 18.86 10.20
N SER A 419 -14.59 19.67 10.14
CA SER A 419 -15.95 19.19 10.44
C SER A 419 -16.43 18.23 9.35
N SER A 420 -17.10 17.14 9.73
CA SER A 420 -17.78 16.27 8.75
C SER A 420 -18.83 17.02 7.92
N PHE A 421 -19.38 18.12 8.44
CA PHE A 421 -20.32 18.97 7.69
C PHE A 421 -19.64 20.03 6.81
N GLU A 422 -18.34 20.28 7.00
CA GLU A 422 -17.54 21.13 6.11
C GLU A 422 -17.12 20.38 4.84
N MET A 423 -16.98 19.04 4.94
CA MET A 423 -16.58 18.18 3.85
C MET A 423 -17.69 18.06 2.80
N ASN A 424 -17.53 18.82 1.71
CA ASN A 424 -18.44 18.88 0.57
C ASN A 424 -17.72 18.57 -0.75
N CYS A 425 -16.56 17.93 -0.67
CA CYS A 425 -15.81 17.45 -1.83
C CYS A 425 -16.54 16.23 -2.43
N ASP A 426 -16.38 16.02 -3.73
CA ASP A 426 -16.79 14.76 -4.34
C ASP A 426 -16.01 13.58 -3.73
N PHE A 427 -16.61 12.40 -3.70
CA PHE A 427 -15.90 11.17 -3.37
C PHE A 427 -14.83 10.88 -4.41
N SER A 428 -13.69 10.32 -4.02
CA SER A 428 -12.64 9.84 -4.94
C SER A 428 -13.12 8.70 -5.84
N TRP A 429 -12.43 8.49 -6.96
CA TRP A 429 -12.67 7.36 -7.83
C TRP A 429 -12.35 6.02 -7.15
N PRO A 430 -13.06 4.94 -7.52
CA PRO A 430 -12.66 3.59 -7.17
C PRO A 430 -11.23 3.29 -7.63
N THR A 431 -10.56 2.38 -6.89
CA THR A 431 -9.16 1.98 -7.18
C THR A 431 -8.93 1.59 -8.63
N ALA A 432 -9.87 0.92 -9.30
CA ALA A 432 -9.72 0.50 -10.70
C ALA A 432 -9.51 1.67 -11.68
N LEU A 433 -10.27 2.76 -11.53
CA LEU A 433 -10.12 3.95 -12.38
C LEU A 433 -8.84 4.72 -12.06
N TRP A 434 -8.48 4.78 -10.79
CA TRP A 434 -7.27 5.45 -10.32
C TRP A 434 -5.98 4.75 -10.73
N GLU A 435 -5.99 3.43 -10.86
CA GLU A 435 -4.81 2.65 -11.26
C GLU A 435 -4.75 2.43 -12.78
N ALA A 436 -5.63 3.07 -13.56
CA ALA A 436 -5.56 3.03 -15.01
C ALA A 436 -4.22 3.58 -15.50
N ASP A 437 -3.49 2.83 -16.31
CA ASP A 437 -2.13 3.19 -16.75
C ASP A 437 -2.08 4.11 -17.97
N SER A 438 -3.22 4.31 -18.61
CA SER A 438 -3.37 5.01 -19.88
C SER A 438 -4.83 5.39 -20.10
N ALA A 439 -5.07 6.38 -20.95
CA ALA A 439 -6.43 6.70 -21.39
C ALA A 439 -7.14 5.49 -22.02
N ALA A 440 -6.41 4.62 -22.73
CA ALA A 440 -6.99 3.40 -23.31
C ALA A 440 -7.50 2.43 -22.23
N SER A 441 -6.69 2.18 -21.20
CA SER A 441 -7.09 1.33 -20.06
C SER A 441 -8.26 1.95 -19.29
N PHE A 442 -8.19 3.26 -19.02
CA PHE A 442 -9.27 4.02 -18.41
C PHE A 442 -10.59 3.88 -19.19
N ASN A 443 -10.54 4.09 -20.52
CA ASN A 443 -11.71 4.00 -21.40
C ASN A 443 -12.31 2.58 -21.41
N ASN A 444 -11.49 1.53 -21.31
CA ASN A 444 -11.98 0.16 -21.23
C ASN A 444 -12.78 -0.08 -19.94
N ILE A 445 -12.31 0.46 -18.82
CA ILE A 445 -13.02 0.37 -17.53
C ILE A 445 -14.34 1.14 -17.62
N VAL A 446 -14.31 2.37 -18.13
CA VAL A 446 -15.50 3.21 -18.32
C VAL A 446 -16.52 2.58 -19.26
N ALA A 447 -16.08 1.86 -20.30
CA ALA A 447 -16.97 1.15 -21.21
C ALA A 447 -17.57 -0.13 -20.61
N ALA A 448 -16.86 -0.77 -19.67
CA ALA A 448 -17.29 -2.01 -19.03
C ALA A 448 -18.28 -1.79 -17.87
N ASP A 449 -18.21 -0.64 -17.20
CA ASP A 449 -19.00 -0.34 -16.01
C ASP A 449 -19.69 1.04 -16.12
N THR A 450 -21.01 1.03 -16.22
CA THR A 450 -21.82 2.25 -16.29
C THR A 450 -22.07 2.91 -14.93
N ALA A 451 -21.67 2.30 -13.81
CA ALA A 451 -21.97 2.75 -12.44
C ALA A 451 -20.73 3.27 -11.68
N LEU A 452 -19.72 3.77 -12.38
CA LEU A 452 -18.43 4.15 -11.79
C LEU A 452 -18.44 5.48 -11.02
N SER A 453 -19.42 6.36 -11.27
CA SER A 453 -19.57 7.61 -10.54
C SER A 453 -20.50 7.41 -9.36
N PRO A 454 -20.12 7.80 -8.12
CA PRO A 454 -21.01 7.69 -6.98
C PRO A 454 -22.29 8.49 -7.25
N SER A 455 -23.44 7.87 -7.00
CA SER A 455 -24.75 8.48 -7.22
C SER A 455 -25.07 9.60 -6.21
N HIS A 456 -24.22 9.78 -5.19
CA HIS A 456 -24.44 10.70 -4.08
C HIS A 456 -23.15 11.45 -3.71
N SER A 457 -23.30 12.72 -3.31
CA SER A 457 -22.20 13.47 -2.69
C SER A 457 -21.92 12.97 -1.27
N PHE A 458 -20.77 13.33 -0.70
CA PHE A 458 -20.43 12.98 0.68
C PHE A 458 -21.52 13.44 1.69
N PRO A 459 -22.00 14.70 1.66
CA PRO A 459 -23.08 15.13 2.55
C PRO A 459 -24.40 14.38 2.34
N ASP A 460 -24.75 14.06 1.10
CA ASP A 460 -25.98 13.32 0.81
C ASP A 460 -25.89 11.90 1.38
N ALA A 461 -24.76 11.22 1.21
CA ALA A 461 -24.52 9.89 1.75
C ALA A 461 -24.54 9.90 3.28
N LEU A 462 -23.86 10.86 3.92
CA LEU A 462 -23.86 11.01 5.37
C LEU A 462 -25.26 11.34 5.91
N GLY A 463 -26.00 12.21 5.23
CA GLY A 463 -27.39 12.56 5.56
C GLY A 463 -28.33 11.36 5.48
N GLN A 464 -28.19 10.51 4.46
CA GLN A 464 -28.93 9.25 4.36
C GLN A 464 -28.58 8.28 5.49
N LEU A 465 -27.29 8.16 5.86
CA LEU A 465 -26.88 7.32 6.98
C LEU A 465 -27.50 7.78 8.30
N LEU A 466 -27.50 9.10 8.57
CA LEU A 466 -28.08 9.69 9.78
C LEU A 466 -29.61 9.59 9.87
N SER A 467 -30.29 9.26 8.76
CA SER A 467 -31.73 9.11 8.70
C SER A 467 -32.22 7.80 9.35
N ASN A 468 -33.53 7.71 9.61
CA ASN A 468 -34.14 6.52 10.21
C ASN A 468 -34.23 5.33 9.23
N SER A 469 -34.13 5.57 7.92
CA SER A 469 -34.30 4.55 6.88
C SER A 469 -33.41 4.88 5.68
N ILE A 470 -32.63 3.90 5.24
CA ILE A 470 -31.76 4.05 4.08
C ILE A 470 -32.50 3.70 2.79
N SER A 471 -32.21 4.42 1.70
CA SER A 471 -32.68 4.08 0.36
C SER A 471 -31.91 2.89 -0.19
N ASP A 472 -32.59 1.94 -0.85
CA ASP A 472 -31.93 0.79 -1.50
C ASP A 472 -31.04 1.20 -2.69
N SER A 473 -31.11 2.46 -3.12
CA SER A 473 -30.42 3.00 -4.30
C SER A 473 -28.99 3.50 -4.04
N ILE A 474 -28.54 3.52 -2.78
CA ILE A 474 -27.21 4.04 -2.45
C ILE A 474 -26.12 3.04 -2.84
N GLN A 475 -25.27 3.41 -3.79
CA GLN A 475 -24.12 2.62 -4.22
C GLN A 475 -22.84 3.30 -3.76
N LEU A 476 -22.09 2.65 -2.89
CA LEU A 476 -20.85 3.16 -2.30
C LEU A 476 -19.75 2.11 -2.42
N SER A 477 -18.54 2.53 -2.78
CA SER A 477 -17.37 1.66 -2.75
C SER A 477 -16.85 1.49 -1.32
N VAL A 478 -15.91 0.56 -1.14
CA VAL A 478 -15.25 0.37 0.17
C VAL A 478 -14.47 1.60 0.63
N GLU A 479 -13.91 2.38 -0.30
CA GLU A 479 -13.22 3.64 -0.01
C GLU A 479 -14.20 4.73 0.46
N HIS A 480 -15.38 4.83 -0.15
CA HIS A 480 -16.43 5.75 0.30
C HIS A 480 -16.91 5.37 1.71
N LEU A 481 -17.10 4.07 1.96
CA LEU A 481 -17.50 3.56 3.26
C LEU A 481 -16.41 3.80 4.33
N LEU A 482 -15.13 3.72 3.99
CA LEU A 482 -14.03 4.10 4.88
C LEU A 482 -14.17 5.57 5.31
N MET A 483 -14.41 6.49 4.38
CA MET A 483 -14.62 7.90 4.72
C MET A 483 -15.82 8.10 5.64
N LEU A 484 -16.95 7.46 5.33
CA LEU A 484 -18.18 7.61 6.11
C LEU A 484 -18.04 7.01 7.51
N ILE A 485 -17.28 5.92 7.71
CA ILE A 485 -17.08 5.38 9.06
C ILE A 485 -16.21 6.29 9.92
N TYR A 486 -15.20 6.95 9.34
CA TYR A 486 -14.47 8.00 10.06
C TYR A 486 -15.36 9.20 10.39
N ALA A 487 -16.25 9.62 9.48
CA ALA A 487 -17.23 10.67 9.76
C ALA A 487 -18.14 10.31 10.94
N ILE A 488 -18.65 9.08 11.00
CA ILE A 488 -19.47 8.60 12.12
C ILE A 488 -18.67 8.59 13.43
N ASN A 489 -17.40 8.17 13.41
CA ASN A 489 -16.51 8.22 14.58
C ASN A 489 -16.28 9.67 15.06
N ILE A 490 -16.05 10.60 14.14
CA ILE A 490 -15.91 12.04 14.44
C ILE A 490 -17.19 12.57 15.10
N LEU A 491 -18.36 12.29 14.52
CA LEU A 491 -19.65 12.71 15.08
C LEU A 491 -19.88 12.11 16.48
N ALA A 492 -19.55 10.83 16.68
CA ALA A 492 -19.65 10.17 17.98
C ALA A 492 -18.76 10.83 19.03
N PHE A 493 -17.51 11.17 18.67
CA PHE A 493 -16.61 11.90 19.56
C PHE A 493 -17.17 13.29 19.91
N GLN A 494 -17.57 14.07 18.90
CA GLN A 494 -18.10 15.43 19.10
C GLN A 494 -19.39 15.46 19.93
N ALA A 495 -20.30 14.50 19.71
CA ALA A 495 -21.54 14.39 20.49
C ALA A 495 -21.25 14.09 21.97
N ARG A 496 -20.29 13.19 22.26
CA ARG A 496 -19.86 12.90 23.64
C ARG A 496 -19.13 14.06 24.29
N ALA A 497 -18.38 14.84 23.52
CA ALA A 497 -17.69 16.04 24.00
C ALA A 497 -18.63 17.25 24.19
N GLY A 498 -19.94 17.12 23.92
CA GLY A 498 -20.91 18.19 24.06
C GLY A 498 -20.85 19.27 22.96
N LEU A 499 -20.14 19.01 21.87
CA LEU A 499 -19.96 19.97 20.76
C LEU A 499 -21.10 19.92 19.72
N LEU A 500 -21.93 18.88 19.74
CA LEU A 500 -23.07 18.70 18.82
C LEU A 500 -24.39 18.56 19.59
N ALA A 501 -24.79 19.59 20.33
CA ALA A 501 -26.03 19.58 21.12
C ALA A 501 -27.31 19.28 20.29
N TYR A 502 -27.28 19.49 18.96
CA TYR A 502 -28.41 19.28 18.07
C TYR A 502 -28.48 17.88 17.43
N LEU A 503 -27.41 17.07 17.51
CA LEU A 503 -27.36 15.75 16.88
C LEU A 503 -27.43 14.64 17.95
N PRO A 504 -28.58 13.96 18.12
CA PRO A 504 -28.73 12.93 19.14
C PRO A 504 -27.81 11.73 18.89
N LEU A 505 -27.27 11.13 19.97
CA LEU A 505 -26.50 9.88 19.87
C LEU A 505 -27.24 8.78 19.12
N LYS A 506 -28.58 8.73 19.25
CA LYS A 506 -29.44 7.79 18.51
C LYS A 506 -29.31 7.94 17.00
N SER A 507 -29.21 9.16 16.46
CA SER A 507 -29.03 9.39 15.02
C SER A 507 -27.66 8.87 14.55
N ILE A 508 -26.63 9.00 15.39
CA ILE A 508 -25.29 8.48 15.11
C ILE A 508 -25.27 6.94 15.18
N SER A 509 -25.99 6.34 16.14
CA SER A 509 -26.20 4.89 16.20
C SER A 509 -26.94 4.37 14.97
N ASN A 510 -27.96 5.07 14.49
CA ASN A 510 -28.64 4.74 13.24
C ASN A 510 -27.66 4.79 12.05
N ALA A 511 -26.79 5.80 11.99
CA ALA A 511 -25.76 5.90 10.95
C ALA A 511 -24.78 4.71 10.98
N ALA A 512 -24.32 4.29 12.16
CA ALA A 512 -23.47 3.11 12.29
C ALA A 512 -24.18 1.82 11.80
N GLN A 513 -25.47 1.66 12.12
CA GLN A 513 -26.26 0.50 11.66
C GLN A 513 -26.51 0.53 10.15
N ASN A 514 -26.87 1.69 9.61
CA ASN A 514 -27.09 1.89 8.18
C ASN A 514 -25.79 1.66 7.40
N TRP A 515 -24.66 2.15 7.90
CA TRP A 515 -23.35 1.91 7.33
C TRP A 515 -23.05 0.40 7.25
N LYS A 516 -23.32 -0.35 8.32
CA LYS A 516 -23.09 -1.81 8.37
C LYS A 516 -23.92 -2.57 7.33
N LYS A 517 -25.18 -2.18 7.13
CA LYS A 517 -26.04 -2.77 6.08
C LYS A 517 -25.44 -2.60 4.68
N ILE A 518 -24.95 -1.41 4.35
CA ILE A 518 -24.31 -1.15 3.05
C ILE A 518 -22.99 -1.93 2.94
N TRP A 519 -22.19 -1.92 4.00
CA TRP A 519 -20.93 -2.66 4.07
C TRP A 519 -21.14 -4.14 3.83
N ASP A 520 -22.13 -4.77 4.44
CA ASP A 520 -22.41 -6.20 4.28
C ASP A 520 -22.86 -6.54 2.86
N GLY A 521 -23.66 -5.66 2.23
CA GLY A 521 -24.01 -5.79 0.81
C GLY A 521 -22.78 -5.70 -0.10
N THR A 522 -21.95 -4.68 0.11
CA THR A 522 -20.74 -4.41 -0.69
C THR A 522 -19.65 -5.49 -0.49
N ALA A 523 -19.46 -5.95 0.75
CA ALA A 523 -18.51 -6.99 1.09
C ALA A 523 -18.94 -8.35 0.57
N SER A 524 -20.25 -8.62 0.50
CA SER A 524 -20.80 -9.84 -0.10
C SER A 524 -20.60 -9.87 -1.62
N SER A 525 -20.76 -8.74 -2.31
CA SER A 525 -20.49 -8.67 -3.76
C SER A 525 -19.01 -8.86 -4.12
N LEU A 526 -18.09 -8.49 -3.22
CA LEU A 526 -16.65 -8.71 -3.42
C LEU A 526 -16.23 -10.18 -3.32
N GLY A 527 -17.01 -11.06 -2.67
CA GLY A 527 -16.74 -12.50 -2.61
C GLY A 527 -15.28 -12.86 -2.29
N THR A 528 -14.62 -13.57 -3.20
CA THR A 528 -13.18 -13.94 -3.14
C THR A 528 -12.21 -12.79 -3.40
N GLU A 529 -12.65 -11.67 -3.94
CA GLU A 529 -11.82 -10.48 -4.18
C GLU A 529 -11.60 -9.64 -2.91
N ARG A 530 -12.33 -9.93 -1.83
CA ARG A 530 -12.15 -9.26 -0.53
C ARG A 530 -10.72 -9.42 0.02
N SER A 531 -10.07 -10.56 -0.24
CA SER A 531 -8.66 -10.79 0.15
C SER A 531 -7.66 -9.99 -0.71
N LEU A 532 -8.13 -9.33 -1.77
CA LEU A 532 -7.34 -8.48 -2.65
C LEU A 532 -7.51 -6.99 -2.32
N LEU A 533 -8.34 -6.62 -1.35
CA LEU A 533 -8.37 -5.24 -0.86
C LEU A 533 -7.02 -4.91 -0.21
N LEU A 534 -6.43 -3.77 -0.60
CA LEU A 534 -5.20 -3.26 -0.01
C LEU A 534 -5.49 -1.95 0.73
N GLY A 535 -4.61 -1.59 1.66
CA GLY A 535 -4.72 -0.36 2.42
C GLY A 535 -5.78 -0.39 3.51
N TYR A 536 -6.11 0.78 4.05
CA TYR A 536 -7.09 0.94 5.14
C TYR A 536 -8.53 0.49 4.85
N PRO A 537 -9.07 0.51 3.61
CA PRO A 537 -10.44 0.08 3.37
C PRO A 537 -10.74 -1.34 3.88
N GLN A 538 -9.77 -2.26 3.85
CA GLN A 538 -9.96 -3.63 4.35
C GLN A 538 -10.25 -3.70 5.86
N HIS A 539 -9.89 -2.66 6.62
CA HIS A 539 -10.02 -2.59 8.08
C HIS A 539 -11.24 -1.77 8.53
N ALA A 540 -12.04 -1.24 7.60
CA ALA A 540 -13.16 -0.33 7.92
C ALA A 540 -14.19 -0.97 8.88
N GLU A 541 -14.39 -2.29 8.81
CA GLU A 541 -15.29 -3.01 9.71
C GLU A 541 -14.84 -2.94 11.19
N GLU A 542 -13.52 -2.88 11.46
CA GLU A 542 -13.02 -2.73 12.84
C GLU A 542 -13.34 -1.34 13.42
N LEU A 543 -13.31 -0.29 12.58
CA LEU A 543 -13.74 1.07 12.96
C LEU A 543 -15.24 1.12 13.25
N TRP A 544 -16.04 0.32 12.54
CA TRP A 544 -17.46 0.17 12.84
C TRP A 544 -17.71 -0.53 14.18
N ARG A 545 -16.97 -1.59 14.49
CA ARG A 545 -17.05 -2.24 15.81
C ARG A 545 -16.66 -1.26 16.92
N LEU A 546 -15.61 -0.47 16.70
CA LEU A 546 -15.14 0.52 17.67
C LEU A 546 -16.18 1.60 17.95
N VAL A 547 -16.80 2.18 16.91
CA VAL A 547 -17.82 3.22 17.11
C VAL A 547 -19.10 2.66 17.71
N SER A 548 -19.49 1.44 17.35
CA SER A 548 -20.65 0.77 17.93
C SER A 548 -20.47 0.54 19.43
N ALA A 549 -19.31 0.03 19.83
CA ALA A 549 -18.96 -0.11 21.25
C ALA A 549 -18.93 1.25 21.96
N THR A 550 -18.32 2.27 21.35
CA THR A 550 -18.27 3.64 21.89
C THR A 550 -19.67 4.20 22.17
N LEU A 551 -20.61 4.01 21.24
CA LEU A 551 -21.99 4.48 21.38
C LEU A 551 -22.76 3.69 22.43
N ASP A 552 -22.62 2.37 22.46
CA ASP A 552 -23.26 1.51 23.47
C ASP A 552 -22.81 1.91 24.88
N MET A 553 -21.51 2.12 25.07
CA MET A 553 -20.95 2.51 26.36
C MET A 553 -21.40 3.90 26.81
N ALA A 554 -21.51 4.85 25.88
CA ALA A 554 -22.04 6.18 26.17
C ALA A 554 -23.49 6.16 26.69
N THR A 555 -24.27 5.10 26.40
CA THR A 555 -25.65 4.97 26.88
C THR A 555 -25.81 4.24 28.22
N ARG A 556 -24.80 3.46 28.64
CA ARG A 556 -24.93 2.53 29.78
C ARG A 556 -24.48 3.08 31.14
N ASP A 557 -23.89 4.28 31.21
CA ASP A 557 -23.31 4.86 32.43
C ASP A 557 -22.39 3.87 33.20
N GLU A 558 -21.73 2.96 32.46
CA GLU A 558 -20.87 1.89 32.99
C GLU A 558 -19.46 2.44 33.26
N GLY A 559 -19.26 3.11 34.40
CA GLY A 559 -17.94 3.49 34.91
C GLY A 559 -17.12 4.43 34.00
N ARG A 560 -16.01 4.93 34.53
CA ARG A 560 -15.15 5.86 33.77
C ARG A 560 -14.15 5.08 32.92
N ILE A 561 -14.34 5.07 31.60
CA ILE A 561 -13.34 4.55 30.65
C ILE A 561 -12.43 5.67 30.17
N CYS A 562 -11.12 5.51 30.35
CA CYS A 562 -10.12 6.52 29.98
C CYS A 562 -10.18 6.89 28.49
N TYR A 563 -10.33 5.93 27.59
CA TYR A 563 -10.49 6.22 26.16
C TYR A 563 -11.70 7.11 25.84
N LEU A 564 -12.76 7.01 26.64
CA LEU A 564 -13.99 7.79 26.43
C LEU A 564 -13.94 9.15 27.11
N ASP A 565 -12.84 9.52 27.78
CA ASP A 565 -12.67 10.90 28.23
C ASP A 565 -12.50 11.88 27.06
N GLY A 566 -12.63 13.18 27.36
CA GLY A 566 -12.46 14.25 26.36
C GLY A 566 -11.02 14.77 26.24
N GLY A 567 -10.06 14.16 26.93
CA GLY A 567 -8.68 14.67 26.97
C GLY A 567 -7.85 14.11 25.83
N ALA A 568 -7.28 14.96 24.98
CA ALA A 568 -6.35 14.51 23.94
C ALA A 568 -5.15 13.74 24.54
N THR A 569 -4.66 12.71 23.84
CA THR A 569 -3.49 11.91 24.25
C THR A 569 -2.43 11.81 23.15
N ASP A 570 -1.18 11.53 23.52
CA ASP A 570 -0.06 11.24 22.61
C ASP A 570 0.26 9.75 22.47
N ASP A 571 -0.39 8.91 23.28
CA ASP A 571 -0.24 7.46 23.27
C ASP A 571 -1.49 6.73 22.81
N LEU A 572 -1.33 5.44 22.58
CA LEU A 572 -2.38 4.54 22.14
C LEU A 572 -2.84 3.63 23.28
N ASP A 573 -2.31 3.79 24.50
CA ASP A 573 -2.52 2.87 25.62
C ASP A 573 -4.00 2.80 26.02
N ASP A 574 -4.66 3.96 26.11
CA ASP A 574 -6.09 4.07 26.40
C ASP A 574 -6.93 3.36 25.33
N LEU A 575 -6.63 3.61 24.05
CA LEU A 575 -7.34 2.98 22.93
C LEU A 575 -7.08 1.47 22.92
N HIS A 576 -5.84 1.03 23.17
CA HIS A 576 -5.48 -0.37 23.23
C HIS A 576 -6.28 -1.10 24.32
N GLY A 577 -6.33 -0.54 25.53
CA GLY A 577 -7.10 -1.08 26.64
C GLY A 577 -8.61 -1.13 26.32
N PHE A 578 -9.14 -0.11 25.66
CA PHE A 578 -10.54 -0.10 25.23
C PHE A 578 -10.84 -1.17 24.18
N ILE A 579 -9.96 -1.36 23.19
CA ILE A 579 -10.11 -2.42 22.18
C ILE A 579 -10.07 -3.80 22.83
N GLN A 580 -9.15 -4.05 23.77
CA GLN A 580 -9.07 -5.32 24.50
C GLN A 580 -10.36 -5.59 25.29
N TYR A 581 -10.88 -4.57 25.96
CA TYR A 581 -12.15 -4.66 26.66
C TYR A 581 -13.30 -5.02 25.70
N CYS A 582 -13.40 -4.33 24.57
CA CYS A 582 -14.44 -4.59 23.56
C CYS A 582 -14.32 -5.98 22.94
N ALA A 583 -13.11 -6.50 22.75
CA ALA A 583 -12.89 -7.84 22.20
C ALA A 583 -13.22 -8.98 23.18
N SER A 584 -13.26 -8.68 24.48
CA SER A 584 -13.56 -9.66 25.54
C SER A 584 -15.06 -9.85 25.83
N ARG A 585 -15.89 -8.98 25.27
CA ARG A 585 -17.36 -8.98 25.38
C ARG A 585 -17.97 -9.39 24.03
#